data_AF-A0A940HUH0-F1
#
_entry.id   AF-A0A940HUH0-F1
#
_cell.length_a   1.000
_cell.length_b   1.000
_cell.length_c   1.000
_cell.angle_alpha   90.00
_cell.angle_beta   90.00
_cell.angle_gamma   90.00
#
_symmetry.space_group_name_H-M   'P 1'
#
loop_
_entity.id
_entity.type
_entity.pdbx_description
1 polymer ?
#
loop_
_entity_poly.entity_id
_entity_poly.type
_entity_poly.pdbx_seq_one_letter_code
_entity_poly.pdbx_strand_id
1 'polypeptide(L)'
;MKKLSIPGLLNSDKKKPFKIGLLNLTTLLVLLLGLLILLLFGAGLSGKATILSWMLACSLAGALIGFLFGIPKVLQGNQADAPSSTPAAGASAAGSAQANTAKASTDNGYRPVVNTNLTEISDWLTKIIVGLGLVNLTKIPPYLRSMAQILSNALSDCKCEGVFLAFAYSIIVTYFIFGFLAGYIVTRLYLAGALVSADRDLLSRVNNLEANTASNDNTVREGQENA
;
A
#
# COMPACT_ATOMS: atom_id res chain seq x y z
N MET A 1 48.36 -27.36 17.62
CA MET A 1 47.44 -26.21 17.41
C MET A 1 47.07 -26.18 15.93
N LYS A 2 45.87 -26.65 15.58
CA LYS A 2 45.43 -26.87 14.19
C LYS A 2 44.59 -25.66 13.76
N LYS A 3 45.10 -24.83 12.82
CA LYS A 3 44.33 -23.76 12.18
C LYS A 3 43.19 -24.41 11.39
N LEU A 4 41.95 -24.27 11.87
CA LEU A 4 40.78 -24.45 11.01
C LEU A 4 40.67 -23.20 10.14
N SER A 5 41.09 -23.34 8.88
CA SER A 5 40.68 -22.42 7.82
C SER A 5 39.19 -22.67 7.56
N ILE A 6 38.35 -21.67 7.78
CA ILE A 6 36.95 -21.67 7.37
C ILE A 6 36.87 -20.85 6.07
N PRO A 7 37.00 -21.46 4.88
CA PRO A 7 36.67 -20.80 3.64
C PRO A 7 35.15 -20.87 3.46
N GLY A 8 34.49 -19.71 3.51
CA GLY A 8 33.06 -19.64 3.17
C GLY A 8 32.19 -18.88 4.17
N LEU A 9 32.72 -17.89 4.89
CA LEU A 9 31.83 -16.87 5.44
C LEU A 9 31.43 -15.91 4.31
N LEU A 10 30.31 -16.28 3.69
CA LEU A 10 29.28 -15.35 3.26
C LEU A 10 29.81 -14.19 2.41
N ASN A 11 29.89 -14.46 1.10
CA ASN A 11 29.64 -13.46 0.09
C ASN A 11 28.26 -12.82 0.39
N SER A 12 28.25 -11.85 1.29
CA SER A 12 27.18 -10.89 1.49
C SER A 12 27.19 -10.03 0.24
N ASP A 13 26.61 -10.56 -0.83
CA ASP A 13 26.03 -9.77 -1.90
C ASP A 13 25.04 -8.81 -1.22
N LYS A 14 25.56 -7.64 -0.81
CA LYS A 14 24.77 -6.45 -0.59
C LYS A 14 24.21 -6.09 -1.96
N LYS A 15 23.19 -6.81 -2.40
CA LYS A 15 22.22 -6.27 -3.34
C LYS A 15 21.64 -5.08 -2.59
N LYS A 16 22.22 -3.91 -2.89
CA LYS A 16 21.72 -2.61 -2.43
C LYS A 16 20.20 -2.67 -2.55
N PRO A 17 19.41 -2.18 -1.58
CA PRO A 17 17.95 -2.12 -1.69
C PRO A 17 17.58 -1.12 -2.81
N PHE A 18 17.86 -1.53 -4.04
CA PHE A 18 17.69 -0.77 -5.24
C PHE A 18 16.23 -0.93 -5.63
N LYS A 19 15.43 0.06 -5.22
CA LYS A 19 14.43 0.79 -6.03
C LYS A 19 13.38 1.54 -5.20
N ILE A 20 13.35 1.42 -3.86
CA ILE A 20 12.48 2.28 -3.02
C ILE A 20 12.97 3.74 -3.06
N GLY A 21 14.27 3.98 -2.90
CA GLY A 21 14.83 5.34 -3.00
C GLY A 21 14.66 5.94 -4.40
N LEU A 22 14.77 5.12 -5.44
CA LEU A 22 14.57 5.55 -6.83
C LEU A 22 13.12 5.96 -7.11
N LEU A 23 12.15 5.25 -6.52
CA LEU A 23 10.74 5.56 -6.72
C LEU A 23 10.33 6.85 -6.00
N ASN A 24 10.74 7.03 -4.74
CA ASN A 24 10.53 8.29 -4.02
C ASN A 24 11.22 9.45 -4.74
N LEU A 25 12.38 9.20 -5.37
CA LEU A 25 13.08 10.15 -6.21
C LEU A 25 12.27 10.50 -7.47
N THR A 26 11.67 9.54 -8.16
CA THR A 26 10.82 9.83 -9.33
C THR A 26 9.60 10.67 -8.98
N THR A 27 8.94 10.37 -7.86
CA THR A 27 7.79 11.16 -7.38
C THR A 27 8.21 12.58 -7.02
N LEU A 28 9.34 12.74 -6.32
CA LEU A 28 9.90 14.06 -6.02
C LEU A 28 10.29 14.82 -7.28
N LEU A 29 10.89 14.17 -8.26
CA LEU A 29 11.32 14.80 -9.51
C LEU A 29 10.12 15.35 -10.28
N VAL A 30 9.00 14.65 -10.32
CA VAL A 30 7.77 15.13 -10.96
C VAL A 30 7.17 16.33 -10.21
N LEU A 31 7.14 16.31 -8.88
CA LEU A 31 6.68 17.45 -8.08
C LEU A 31 7.57 18.68 -8.32
N LEU A 32 8.89 18.49 -8.37
CA LEU A 32 9.86 19.53 -8.65
C LEU A 32 9.78 20.04 -10.09
N LEU A 33 9.48 19.18 -11.07
CA LEU A 33 9.31 19.57 -12.46
C LEU A 33 8.11 20.50 -12.63
N GLY A 34 6.97 20.20 -12.01
CA GLY A 34 5.82 21.09 -12.10
C GLY A 34 6.00 22.37 -11.25
N LEU A 35 6.77 22.32 -10.14
CA LEU A 35 7.23 23.52 -9.44
C LEU A 35 8.11 24.40 -10.36
N LEU A 36 9.01 23.79 -11.13
CA LEU A 36 9.86 24.49 -12.09
C LEU A 36 9.01 25.14 -13.19
N ILE A 37 8.06 24.40 -13.76
CA ILE A 37 7.12 24.93 -14.78
C ILE A 37 6.34 26.13 -14.21
N LEU A 38 5.91 26.06 -12.95
CA LEU A 38 5.26 27.19 -12.27
C LEU A 38 6.18 28.41 -12.09
N LEU A 39 7.44 28.19 -11.73
CA LEU A 39 8.41 29.28 -11.58
C LEU A 39 8.67 29.99 -12.90
N LEU A 40 8.73 29.23 -14.00
CA LEU A 40 8.86 29.73 -15.37
C LEU A 40 7.57 30.38 -15.90
N PHE A 41 6.42 30.00 -15.36
CA PHE A 41 5.13 30.60 -15.71
C PHE A 41 5.05 32.03 -15.16
N GLY A 42 4.86 33.00 -16.06
CA GLY A 42 4.90 34.44 -15.79
C GLY A 42 3.70 34.98 -14.99
N ALA A 43 3.26 34.30 -13.94
CA ALA A 43 2.21 34.75 -13.04
C ALA A 43 2.79 35.59 -11.88
N GLY A 44 2.00 36.53 -11.34
CA GLY A 44 2.33 37.27 -10.13
C GLY A 44 2.39 36.37 -8.89
N LEU A 45 2.94 36.88 -7.78
CA LEU A 45 3.15 36.12 -6.53
C LEU A 45 1.86 35.45 -6.02
N SER A 46 0.73 36.15 -6.05
CA SER A 46 -0.58 35.64 -5.64
C SER A 46 -1.09 34.52 -6.56
N GLY A 47 -0.84 34.62 -7.86
CA GLY A 47 -1.17 33.57 -8.83
C GLY A 47 -0.33 32.32 -8.60
N LYS A 48 0.97 32.49 -8.34
CA LYS A 48 1.86 31.36 -7.99
C LYS A 48 1.43 30.65 -6.71
N ALA A 49 1.09 31.40 -5.65
CA ALA A 49 0.59 30.82 -4.41
C ALA A 49 -0.72 30.04 -4.60
N THR A 50 -1.61 30.54 -5.45
CA THR A 50 -2.85 29.84 -5.81
C THR A 50 -2.55 28.53 -6.54
N ILE A 51 -1.66 28.54 -7.54
CA ILE A 51 -1.32 27.32 -8.27
C ILE A 51 -0.68 26.27 -7.34
N LEU A 52 0.20 26.69 -6.43
CA LEU A 52 0.81 25.79 -5.44
C LEU A 52 -0.23 25.15 -4.53
N SER A 53 -1.21 25.90 -4.04
CA SER A 53 -2.25 25.35 -3.18
C SER A 53 -3.10 24.31 -3.91
N TRP A 54 -3.44 24.56 -5.18
CA TRP A 54 -4.15 23.60 -6.03
C TRP A 54 -3.32 22.36 -6.34
N MET A 55 -2.03 22.51 -6.66
CA MET A 55 -1.12 21.38 -6.86
C MET A 55 -1.05 20.48 -5.62
N LEU A 56 -0.90 21.09 -4.44
CA LEU A 56 -0.85 20.36 -3.17
C LEU A 56 -2.19 19.68 -2.87
N ALA A 57 -3.31 20.39 -3.04
CA ALA A 57 -4.65 19.84 -2.81
C ALA A 57 -4.94 18.64 -3.73
N CYS A 58 -4.64 18.74 -5.03
CA CYS A 58 -4.84 17.64 -5.98
C CYS A 58 -3.93 16.46 -5.66
N SER A 59 -2.68 16.71 -5.30
CA SER A 59 -1.72 15.68 -4.89
C SER A 59 -2.17 14.94 -3.63
N LEU A 60 -2.62 15.66 -2.60
CA LEU A 60 -3.13 15.08 -1.36
C LEU A 60 -4.42 14.29 -1.58
N ALA A 61 -5.37 14.86 -2.33
CA ALA A 61 -6.61 14.18 -2.68
C ALA A 61 -6.35 12.88 -3.46
N GLY A 62 -5.47 12.95 -4.46
CA GLY A 62 -4.99 11.78 -5.19
C GLY A 62 -4.35 10.76 -4.25
N ALA A 63 -3.41 11.19 -3.39
CA ALA A 63 -2.69 10.30 -2.49
C ALA A 63 -3.58 9.60 -1.47
N LEU A 64 -4.63 10.26 -0.96
CA LEU A 64 -5.62 9.63 -0.08
C LEU A 64 -6.38 8.51 -0.80
N ILE A 65 -6.79 8.75 -2.05
CA ILE A 65 -7.46 7.73 -2.86
C ILE A 65 -6.47 6.61 -3.18
N GLY A 66 -5.26 6.94 -3.63
CA GLY A 66 -4.20 5.98 -3.91
C GLY A 66 -3.87 5.10 -2.71
N PHE A 67 -3.79 5.71 -1.52
CA PHE A 67 -3.63 5.01 -0.25
C PHE A 67 -4.72 3.96 -0.06
N LEU A 68 -5.99 4.33 -0.24
CA LEU A 68 -7.12 3.41 -0.09
C LEU A 68 -7.02 2.19 -1.02
N PHE A 69 -6.62 2.41 -2.28
CA PHE A 69 -6.42 1.33 -3.26
C PHE A 69 -5.11 0.56 -3.06
N GLY A 70 -4.16 1.11 -2.32
CA GLY A 70 -2.85 0.52 -2.05
C GLY A 70 -2.83 -0.43 -0.86
N ILE A 71 -3.89 -0.46 -0.04
CA ILE A 71 -3.98 -1.35 1.12
C ILE A 71 -3.96 -2.81 0.64
N PRO A 72 -2.97 -3.63 1.06
CA PRO A 72 -2.91 -5.03 0.67
C PRO A 72 -4.12 -5.77 1.25
N LYS A 73 -4.90 -6.40 0.37
CA LYS A 73 -5.92 -7.37 0.80
C LYS A 73 -5.17 -8.63 1.22
N VAL A 74 -5.29 -9.04 2.48
CA VAL A 74 -4.84 -10.37 2.88
C VAL A 74 -5.65 -11.38 2.08
N LEU A 75 -4.99 -12.13 1.20
CA LEU A 75 -5.62 -13.28 0.57
C LEU A 75 -5.75 -14.33 1.67
N GLN A 76 -6.90 -14.34 2.34
CA GLN A 76 -7.29 -15.45 3.19
C GLN A 76 -7.48 -16.65 2.26
N GLY A 77 -6.40 -17.39 2.03
CA GLY A 77 -6.46 -18.68 1.35
C GLY A 77 -7.40 -19.57 2.17
N ASN A 78 -8.54 -19.92 1.56
CA ASN A 78 -9.53 -20.88 2.04
C ASN A 78 -9.49 -21.10 3.56
N GLN A 79 -10.00 -20.13 4.32
CA GLN A 79 -10.60 -20.53 5.58
C GLN A 79 -11.88 -21.27 5.17
N ALA A 80 -11.74 -22.59 5.12
CA ALA A 80 -12.81 -23.53 4.85
C ALA A 80 -14.08 -23.04 5.56
N ASP A 81 -15.15 -22.99 4.80
CA ASP A 81 -16.51 -22.96 5.30
C ASP A 81 -16.60 -23.91 6.50
N ALA A 82 -16.64 -23.35 7.71
CA ALA A 82 -17.10 -24.09 8.87
C ALA A 82 -18.63 -24.07 8.78
N PRO A 83 -19.28 -25.21 8.50
CA PRO A 83 -20.70 -25.24 8.22
C PRO A 83 -21.48 -24.94 9.51
N SER A 84 -22.27 -23.88 9.49
CA SER A 84 -23.38 -23.78 10.44
C SER A 84 -24.41 -24.84 10.06
N SER A 85 -24.69 -25.72 11.02
CA SER A 85 -25.55 -26.88 10.90
C SER A 85 -26.94 -26.55 10.35
N THR A 86 -27.33 -27.22 9.26
CA THR A 86 -28.74 -27.57 8.98
C THR A 86 -28.76 -28.90 8.20
N PRO A 87 -29.49 -29.94 8.64
CA PRO A 87 -29.64 -31.18 7.89
C PRO A 87 -30.89 -31.13 6.99
N ALA A 88 -30.74 -31.24 5.66
CA ALA A 88 -31.77 -31.82 4.77
C ALA A 88 -31.29 -32.02 3.32
N ALA A 89 -31.21 -33.29 2.92
CA ALA A 89 -31.60 -33.88 1.62
C ALA A 89 -31.02 -33.34 0.28
N GLY A 90 -30.12 -34.15 -0.31
CA GLY A 90 -30.37 -34.80 -1.61
C GLY A 90 -29.90 -34.12 -2.90
N ALA A 91 -28.77 -34.58 -3.45
CA ALA A 91 -28.60 -35.09 -4.83
C ALA A 91 -27.12 -35.10 -5.24
N SER A 92 -26.61 -36.29 -5.58
CA SER A 92 -25.25 -36.54 -6.09
C SER A 92 -25.24 -36.61 -7.61
N ALA A 93 -24.14 -36.11 -8.22
CA ALA A 93 -23.42 -36.62 -9.41
C ALA A 93 -22.70 -35.44 -10.10
N ALA A 94 -21.50 -35.50 -10.68
CA ALA A 94 -20.36 -36.41 -10.67
C ALA A 94 -19.24 -35.65 -11.43
N GLY A 95 -17.97 -35.81 -11.05
CA GLY A 95 -16.85 -35.16 -11.76
C GLY A 95 -15.50 -35.31 -11.05
N SER A 96 -15.02 -36.55 -10.97
CA SER A 96 -13.73 -36.97 -10.41
C SER A 96 -12.50 -36.55 -11.23
N ALA A 97 -11.42 -36.15 -10.54
CA ALA A 97 -10.03 -36.68 -10.67
C ALA A 97 -9.02 -35.69 -10.04
N GLN A 98 -8.51 -36.01 -8.85
CA GLN A 98 -7.15 -36.55 -8.60
C GLN A 98 -6.09 -35.42 -8.46
N ALA A 99 -5.86 -34.94 -7.24
CA ALA A 99 -4.82 -35.43 -6.33
C ALA A 99 -3.40 -35.39 -6.92
N ASN A 100 -2.61 -34.42 -6.45
CA ASN A 100 -1.17 -34.61 -6.31
C ASN A 100 -0.71 -34.00 -4.97
N THR A 101 -0.43 -34.93 -4.06
CA THR A 101 0.42 -34.79 -2.89
C THR A 101 1.75 -34.14 -3.26
N ALA A 102 1.97 -32.91 -2.80
CA ALA A 102 3.30 -32.32 -2.67
C ALA A 102 3.48 -31.83 -1.23
N LYS A 103 4.01 -32.76 -0.42
CA LYS A 103 5.13 -32.52 0.48
C LYS A 103 4.99 -31.32 1.41
N ALA A 104 4.63 -31.65 2.66
CA ALA A 104 4.90 -30.86 3.86
C ALA A 104 6.29 -30.21 3.75
N SER A 105 6.25 -28.93 3.41
CA SER A 105 7.36 -28.02 3.55
C SER A 105 7.08 -27.30 4.85
N THR A 106 8.00 -27.39 5.78
CA THR A 106 8.07 -26.60 7.01
C THR A 106 8.26 -25.12 6.64
N ASP A 107 7.28 -24.53 5.96
CA ASP A 107 7.19 -23.08 5.81
C ASP A 107 6.38 -22.62 7.02
N ASN A 108 7.10 -22.06 7.98
CA ASN A 108 6.53 -21.35 9.14
C ASN A 108 5.90 -20.05 8.61
N GLY A 109 4.89 -20.23 7.75
CA GLY A 109 4.25 -19.24 6.94
C GLY A 109 3.50 -18.29 7.84
N TYR A 110 4.19 -17.22 8.22
CA TYR A 110 3.63 -16.08 8.91
C TYR A 110 2.35 -15.64 8.18
N ARG A 111 1.19 -16.01 8.72
CA ARG A 111 -0.13 -15.56 8.27
C ARG A 111 -0.51 -14.37 9.17
N PRO A 112 -0.56 -13.14 8.64
CA PRO A 112 -1.04 -12.02 9.40
C PRO A 112 -2.45 -12.31 9.93
N VAL A 113 -2.60 -12.39 11.26
CA VAL A 113 -3.90 -12.52 11.92
C VAL A 113 -4.50 -11.11 11.97
N VAL A 114 -5.10 -10.69 10.87
CA VAL A 114 -5.79 -9.40 10.78
C VAL A 114 -7.26 -9.57 11.11
N ASN A 115 -7.86 -8.52 11.70
CA ASN A 115 -9.29 -8.51 12.00
C ASN A 115 -10.11 -8.61 10.69
N THR A 116 -10.92 -9.67 10.58
CA THR A 116 -11.77 -9.94 9.41
C THR A 116 -12.82 -8.85 9.22
N ASN A 117 -13.41 -8.33 10.30
CA ASN A 117 -14.48 -7.36 10.25
C ASN A 117 -14.02 -6.04 9.59
N LEU A 118 -12.83 -5.55 9.94
CA LEU A 118 -12.25 -4.35 9.33
C LEU A 118 -11.86 -4.56 7.86
N THR A 119 -11.44 -5.78 7.53
CA THR A 119 -11.11 -6.15 6.14
C THR A 119 -12.35 -6.18 5.27
N GLU A 120 -13.45 -6.74 5.78
CA GLU A 120 -14.76 -6.78 5.12
C GLU A 120 -15.35 -5.38 4.92
N ILE A 121 -15.34 -4.54 5.97
CA ILE A 121 -15.80 -3.15 5.87
C ILE A 121 -15.00 -2.38 4.83
N SER A 122 -13.68 -2.59 4.74
CA SER A 122 -12.82 -1.97 3.72
C SER A 122 -13.16 -2.45 2.30
N ASP A 123 -13.47 -3.73 2.12
CA ASP A 123 -13.89 -4.27 0.82
C ASP A 123 -15.22 -3.67 0.36
N TRP A 124 -16.20 -3.54 1.26
CA TRP A 124 -17.47 -2.87 0.95
C TRP A 124 -17.28 -1.37 0.68
N LEU A 125 -16.46 -0.68 1.49
CA LEU A 125 -16.17 0.74 1.31
C LEU A 125 -15.51 1.00 -0.06
N THR A 126 -14.50 0.22 -0.42
CA THR A 126 -13.83 0.36 -1.72
C THR A 126 -14.77 0.03 -2.88
N LYS A 127 -15.63 -0.99 -2.77
CA LYS A 127 -16.67 -1.29 -3.76
C LYS A 127 -17.70 -0.16 -3.91
N ILE A 128 -18.15 0.44 -2.80
CA ILE A 128 -19.08 1.58 -2.83
C ILE A 128 -18.42 2.78 -3.52
N ILE A 129 -17.17 3.09 -3.20
CA ILE A 129 -16.43 4.20 -3.82
C ILE A 129 -16.28 3.99 -5.34
N VAL A 130 -15.88 2.79 -5.76
CA VAL A 130 -15.78 2.44 -7.18
C VAL A 130 -17.15 2.47 -7.84
N GLY A 131 -18.17 1.87 -7.22
CA GLY A 131 -19.54 1.81 -7.74
C GLY A 131 -20.17 3.19 -7.93
N LEU A 132 -20.12 4.05 -6.91
CA LEU A 132 -20.60 5.44 -6.99
C LEU A 132 -19.79 6.26 -8.01
N GLY A 133 -18.48 6.01 -8.10
CA GLY A 133 -17.60 6.63 -9.09
C GLY A 133 -18.00 6.28 -10.53
N LEU A 134 -18.27 5.01 -10.82
CA LEU A 134 -18.72 4.55 -12.13
C LEU A 134 -20.09 5.14 -12.51
N VAL A 135 -21.05 5.11 -11.58
CA VAL A 135 -22.41 5.64 -11.83
C VAL A 135 -22.40 7.16 -12.04
N ASN A 136 -21.52 7.89 -11.36
CA ASN A 136 -21.41 9.34 -11.50
C ASN A 136 -20.31 9.80 -12.48
N LEU A 137 -19.72 8.89 -13.26
CA LEU A 137 -18.58 9.20 -14.14
C LEU A 137 -18.90 10.32 -15.14
N THR A 138 -20.14 10.37 -15.63
CA THR A 138 -20.62 11.39 -16.57
C THR A 138 -20.64 12.80 -15.98
N LYS A 139 -20.66 12.93 -14.64
CA LYS A 139 -20.63 14.23 -13.95
C LYS A 139 -19.21 14.75 -13.75
N ILE A 140 -18.17 13.92 -13.91
CA ILE A 140 -16.78 14.33 -13.67
C ILE A 140 -16.32 15.41 -14.67
N PRO A 141 -16.53 15.28 -16.00
CA PRO A 141 -16.07 16.29 -16.95
C PRO A 141 -16.58 17.72 -16.70
N PRO A 142 -17.89 17.97 -16.43
CA PRO A 142 -18.37 19.33 -16.17
C PRO A 142 -17.81 19.91 -14.87
N TYR A 143 -17.69 19.12 -13.79
CA TYR A 143 -17.06 19.60 -12.56
C TYR A 143 -15.59 19.93 -12.75
N LEU A 144 -14.86 19.08 -13.48
CA LEU A 144 -13.45 19.31 -13.79
C LEU A 144 -13.27 20.61 -14.60
N ARG A 145 -14.18 20.88 -15.54
CA ARG A 145 -14.20 22.13 -16.29
C ARG A 145 -14.44 23.34 -15.38
N SER A 146 -15.39 23.26 -14.46
CA SER A 146 -15.64 24.36 -13.51
C SER A 146 -14.44 24.63 -12.61
N MET A 147 -13.76 23.59 -12.12
CA MET A 147 -12.54 23.76 -11.33
C MET A 147 -11.40 24.38 -12.15
N ALA A 148 -11.21 23.93 -13.39
CA ALA A 148 -10.21 24.49 -14.29
C ALA A 148 -10.50 25.95 -14.63
N GLN A 149 -11.77 26.33 -14.79
CA GLN A 149 -12.19 27.72 -15.01
C GLN A 149 -11.92 28.61 -13.79
N ILE A 150 -12.21 28.14 -12.58
CA ILE A 150 -11.89 28.88 -11.35
C ILE A 150 -10.39 29.14 -11.26
N LEU A 151 -9.58 28.11 -11.53
CA LEU A 151 -8.13 28.24 -11.51
C LEU A 151 -7.65 29.17 -12.63
N SER A 152 -8.11 29.01 -13.87
CA SER A 152 -7.68 29.88 -14.99
C SER A 152 -8.02 31.35 -14.75
N ASN A 153 -9.20 31.64 -14.18
CA ASN A 153 -9.63 33.01 -13.88
C ASN A 153 -8.78 33.67 -12.79
N ALA A 154 -8.24 32.88 -11.86
CA ALA A 154 -7.31 33.37 -10.85
C ALA A 154 -5.92 33.70 -11.42
N LEU A 155 -5.60 33.24 -12.64
CA LEU A 155 -4.32 33.44 -13.32
C LEU A 155 -4.42 34.50 -14.43
N SER A 156 -5.61 34.77 -14.95
CA SER A 156 -5.83 35.57 -16.15
C SER A 156 -5.81 37.07 -15.85
N ASP A 157 -4.62 37.63 -15.65
CA ASP A 157 -4.37 39.07 -15.84
C ASP A 157 -4.26 39.44 -17.35
N CYS A 158 -4.31 38.44 -18.24
CA CYS A 158 -4.10 38.60 -19.68
C CYS A 158 -5.16 37.85 -20.51
N LYS A 159 -5.52 38.42 -21.67
CA LYS A 159 -6.61 38.05 -22.61
C LYS A 159 -6.47 36.68 -23.33
N CYS A 160 -5.61 35.78 -22.87
CA CYS A 160 -5.34 34.48 -23.51
C CYS A 160 -6.08 33.33 -22.79
N GLU A 161 -7.42 33.38 -22.75
CA GLU A 161 -8.28 32.47 -21.96
C GLU A 161 -8.00 30.97 -22.23
N GLY A 162 -7.74 30.59 -23.48
CA GLY A 162 -7.54 29.18 -23.85
C GLY A 162 -6.28 28.53 -23.27
N VAL A 163 -5.18 29.30 -23.13
CA VAL A 163 -3.89 28.76 -22.66
C VAL A 163 -3.93 28.52 -21.15
N PHE A 164 -4.48 29.45 -20.38
CA PHE A 164 -4.63 29.29 -18.93
C PHE A 164 -5.60 28.17 -18.57
N LEU A 165 -6.67 27.99 -19.35
CA LEU A 165 -7.60 26.89 -19.14
C LEU A 165 -6.93 25.53 -19.40
N ALA A 166 -6.18 25.38 -20.50
CA ALA A 166 -5.42 24.16 -20.80
C ALA A 166 -4.36 23.87 -19.73
N PHE A 167 -3.70 24.91 -19.22
CA PHE A 167 -2.74 24.80 -18.12
C PHE A 167 -3.40 24.38 -16.80
N ALA A 168 -4.58 24.91 -16.49
CA ALA A 168 -5.33 24.50 -15.31
C ALA A 168 -5.74 23.01 -15.38
N TYR A 169 -6.20 22.55 -16.55
CA TYR A 169 -6.49 21.12 -16.77
C TYR A 169 -5.25 20.26 -16.56
N SER A 170 -4.12 20.64 -17.16
CA SER A 170 -2.90 19.84 -17.07
C SER A 170 -2.43 19.71 -15.63
N ILE A 171 -2.47 20.78 -14.84
CA ILE A 171 -2.10 20.73 -13.41
C ILE A 171 -3.05 19.83 -12.62
N ILE A 172 -4.37 20.07 -12.69
CA ILE A 172 -5.34 19.33 -11.87
C ILE A 172 -5.23 17.83 -12.14
N VAL A 173 -5.24 17.44 -13.43
CA VAL A 173 -5.19 16.03 -13.82
C VAL A 173 -3.84 15.40 -13.47
N THR A 174 -2.74 16.07 -13.80
CA THR A 174 -1.39 15.51 -13.59
C THR A 174 -1.12 15.31 -12.09
N TYR A 175 -1.35 16.33 -11.26
CA TYR A 175 -1.06 16.24 -9.83
C TYR A 175 -1.99 15.28 -9.10
N PHE A 176 -3.25 15.15 -9.55
CA PHE A 176 -4.15 14.12 -9.02
C PHE A 176 -3.65 12.71 -9.33
N ILE A 177 -3.27 12.43 -10.59
CA ILE A 177 -2.75 11.12 -11.01
C ILE A 177 -1.45 10.79 -10.28
N PHE A 178 -0.52 11.74 -10.18
CA PHE A 178 0.74 11.53 -9.48
C PHE A 178 0.57 11.38 -7.98
N GLY A 179 -0.33 12.15 -7.36
CA GLY A 179 -0.73 11.97 -5.96
C GLY A 179 -1.27 10.56 -5.74
N PHE A 180 -2.21 10.13 -6.58
CA PHE A 180 -2.75 8.77 -6.56
C PHE A 180 -1.68 7.71 -6.68
N LEU A 181 -0.80 7.82 -7.67
CA LEU A 181 0.27 6.85 -7.87
C LEU A 181 1.25 6.84 -6.70
N ALA A 182 1.61 8.00 -6.16
CA ALA A 182 2.47 8.12 -4.99
C ALA A 182 1.86 7.43 -3.76
N GLY A 183 0.62 7.78 -3.41
CA GLY A 183 -0.10 7.17 -2.28
C GLY A 183 -0.26 5.67 -2.45
N TYR A 184 -0.61 5.23 -3.65
CA TYR A 184 -0.76 3.81 -3.98
C TYR A 184 0.55 3.04 -3.82
N ILE A 185 1.64 3.51 -4.42
CA ILE A 185 2.89 2.77 -4.35
C ILE A 185 3.50 2.84 -2.95
N VAL A 186 3.46 3.98 -2.26
CA VAL A 186 3.94 4.09 -0.87
C VAL A 186 3.20 3.08 0.01
N THR A 187 1.88 3.00 -0.10
CA THR A 187 1.08 2.06 0.70
C THR A 187 1.42 0.61 0.34
N ARG A 188 1.45 0.30 -0.96
CA ARG A 188 1.66 -1.08 -1.42
C ARG A 188 3.09 -1.58 -1.21
N LEU A 189 4.10 -0.72 -1.30
CA LEU A 189 5.51 -1.11 -1.25
C LEU A 189 6.12 -0.93 0.15
N TYR A 190 5.75 0.14 0.86
CA TYR A 190 6.33 0.45 2.17
C TYR A 190 5.48 -0.07 3.32
N LEU A 191 4.18 0.23 3.34
CA LEU A 191 3.32 -0.13 4.48
C LEU A 191 3.13 -1.65 4.57
N ALA A 192 2.93 -2.32 3.43
CA ALA A 192 2.83 -3.78 3.39
C ALA A 192 4.10 -4.48 3.90
N GLY A 193 5.28 -4.00 3.48
CA GLY A 193 6.56 -4.55 3.93
C GLY A 193 6.86 -4.25 5.40
N ALA A 194 6.54 -3.03 5.85
CA ALA A 194 6.75 -2.60 7.23
C ALA A 194 5.88 -3.40 8.22
N LEU A 195 4.61 -3.63 7.90
CA LEU A 195 3.70 -4.43 8.74
C LEU A 195 4.21 -5.87 8.90
N VAL A 196 4.54 -6.54 7.79
CA VAL A 196 5.06 -7.91 7.84
C VAL A 196 6.38 -8.00 8.62
N SER A 197 7.25 -6.99 8.50
CA SER A 197 8.52 -6.96 9.23
C SER A 197 8.30 -6.75 10.73
N ALA A 198 7.40 -5.83 11.10
CA ALA A 198 7.04 -5.56 12.48
C ALA A 198 6.42 -6.80 13.14
N ASP A 199 5.51 -7.48 12.45
CA ASP A 199 4.84 -8.64 13.01
C ASP A 199 5.78 -9.85 13.17
N ARG A 200 6.73 -10.03 12.26
CA ARG A 200 7.77 -11.07 12.38
C ARG A 200 8.69 -10.81 13.57
N ASP A 201 9.06 -9.55 13.82
CA ASP A 201 9.85 -9.17 15.00
C ASP A 201 9.10 -9.52 16.30
N LEU A 202 7.81 -9.18 16.38
CA LEU A 202 6.97 -9.52 17.54
C LEU A 202 6.92 -11.03 17.80
N LEU A 203 6.68 -11.86 16.78
CA LEU A 203 6.64 -13.31 16.97
C LEU A 203 7.98 -13.89 17.41
N SER A 204 9.09 -13.38 16.87
CA SER A 204 10.42 -13.82 17.29
C SER A 204 10.67 -13.52 18.77
N ARG A 205 10.20 -12.36 19.27
CA ARG A 205 10.30 -11.99 20.69
C ARG A 205 9.47 -12.91 21.57
N VAL A 206 8.23 -13.21 21.16
CA VAL A 206 7.36 -14.14 21.91
C VAL A 206 7.99 -15.52 22.00
N ASN A 207 8.47 -16.09 20.90
CA ASN A 207 9.12 -17.40 20.89
C ASN A 207 10.38 -17.45 21.78
N ASN A 208 11.17 -16.37 21.80
CA ASN A 208 12.35 -16.27 22.65
C ASN A 208 11.97 -16.20 24.15
N LEU A 209 10.86 -15.52 24.48
CA LEU A 209 10.35 -15.46 25.85
C LEU A 209 9.85 -16.83 26.31
N GLU A 210 9.09 -17.53 25.48
CA GLU A 210 8.62 -18.89 25.78
C GLU A 210 9.79 -19.87 25.98
N ALA A 211 10.83 -19.80 25.14
CA ALA A 211 12.03 -20.62 25.29
C ALA A 211 12.79 -20.33 26.59
N ASN A 212 12.92 -19.06 26.97
CA ASN A 212 13.58 -18.67 28.21
C ASN A 212 12.78 -19.10 29.45
N THR A 213 11.45 -18.98 29.42
CA THR A 213 10.59 -19.45 30.50
C THR A 213 10.67 -20.97 30.66
N ALA A 214 10.64 -21.73 29.56
CA ALA A 214 10.79 -23.18 29.59
C ALA A 214 12.16 -23.63 30.12
N SER A 215 13.23 -22.95 29.72
CA SER A 215 14.57 -23.23 30.24
C SER A 215 14.68 -22.96 31.74
N ASN A 216 14.06 -21.87 32.23
CA ASN A 216 14.09 -21.51 33.64
C ASN A 216 13.31 -22.51 34.51
N ASP A 217 12.18 -23.01 34.01
CA ASP A 217 11.39 -24.03 34.71
C ASP A 217 12.17 -25.35 34.85
N ASN A 218 12.87 -25.77 33.80
CA ASN A 218 13.72 -26.96 33.85
C ASN A 218 14.87 -26.83 34.86
N THR A 219 15.53 -25.67 34.93
CA THR A 219 16.61 -25.45 35.91
C THR A 219 16.11 -25.44 37.35
N VAL A 220 14.88 -24.96 37.59
CA VAL A 220 14.28 -24.99 38.94
C VAL A 220 13.95 -26.43 39.34
N ARG A 221 13.42 -27.23 38.41
CA ARG A 221 13.10 -28.65 38.66
C ARG A 221 14.34 -29.48 38.98
N GLU A 222 15.42 -29.34 38.21
CA GLU A 222 16.69 -30.03 38.48
C GLU A 222 17.31 -29.61 39.82
N GLY A 223 17.13 -28.35 40.24
CA GLY A 223 17.59 -27.89 41.56
C GLY A 223 16.83 -28.50 42.73
N GLN A 224 15.56 -28.87 42.56
CA GLN A 224 14.75 -29.54 43.60
C GLN A 224 14.98 -31.04 43.66
N GLU A 225 15.34 -31.68 42.54
CA GLU A 225 15.58 -33.13 42.50
C GLU A 225 16.95 -33.51 43.08
N ASN A 226 17.88 -32.56 43.14
CA ASN A 226 19.25 -32.73 43.66
C ASN A 226 19.45 -32.22 45.10
N ALA A 227 18.39 -31.77 45.78
CA ALA A 227 18.40 -31.26 47.15
C ALA A 227 17.73 -32.24 48.12
#